data_AF-A0A060ZUU9-F1
#
_entry.id   AF-A0A060ZUU9-F1
#
_cell.length_a   1.000
_cell.length_b   1.000
_cell.length_c   1.000
_cell.angle_alpha   90.00
_cell.angle_beta   90.00
_cell.angle_gamma   90.00
#
_symmetry.space_group_name_H-M   'P 1'
#
loop_
_entity.id
_entity.type
_entity.pdbx_description
1 polymer ?
#
loop_
_entity_poly.entity_id
_entity_poly.type
_entity_poly.pdbx_seq_one_letter_code
_entity_poly.pdbx_strand_id
1 'polypeptide(L)'
;MGPLAISRVDQIRTPLMGVQGGNDPRVVKAESDQIVDALRARGVEVEYLVKQNEGHGFVNPDNTIDMFRTADRFLARHLGGQQTAGSVCPGRTP
;
A
#
# COMPACT_ATOMS: atom_id res chain seq x y z
N MET A 1 6.52 -20.31 -15.52
CA MET A 1 7.59 -19.64 -14.74
C MET A 1 6.88 -18.70 -13.77
N GLY A 2 6.59 -19.17 -12.55
CA GLY A 2 5.86 -18.39 -11.55
C GLY A 2 6.73 -17.26 -10.99
N PRO A 3 6.13 -16.14 -10.55
CA PRO A 3 6.91 -14.97 -10.13
C PRO A 3 7.74 -15.26 -8.89
N LEU A 4 8.97 -14.77 -8.93
CA LEU A 4 10.06 -15.05 -7.98
C LEU A 4 9.74 -14.65 -6.52
N ALA A 5 8.81 -13.72 -6.31
CA ALA A 5 8.51 -13.16 -4.99
C ALA A 5 7.83 -14.16 -4.04
N ILE A 6 7.05 -15.13 -4.55
CA ILE A 6 6.28 -16.04 -3.68
C ILE A 6 7.17 -17.01 -2.89
N SER A 7 8.37 -17.31 -3.40
CA SER A 7 9.27 -18.34 -2.85
C SER A 7 9.80 -18.04 -1.44
N ARG A 8 9.66 -16.80 -0.94
CA ARG A 8 10.15 -16.36 0.38
C ARG A 8 9.11 -15.63 1.22
N VAL A 9 7.82 -15.68 0.83
CA VAL A 9 6.75 -14.98 1.55
C VAL A 9 6.67 -15.47 3.01
N ASP A 10 7.02 -16.73 3.26
CA ASP A 10 7.15 -17.37 4.57
C ASP A 10 8.13 -16.66 5.54
N GLN A 11 9.07 -15.88 5.02
CA GLN A 11 10.06 -15.16 5.83
C GLN A 11 9.55 -13.81 6.32
N ILE A 12 8.47 -13.28 5.73
CA ILE A 12 7.83 -12.05 6.17
C ILE A 12 7.10 -12.30 7.49
N ARG A 13 7.49 -11.55 8.52
CA ARG A 13 6.92 -11.61 9.89
C ARG A 13 6.41 -10.27 10.40
N THR A 14 6.72 -9.19 9.71
CA THR A 14 6.32 -7.83 10.06
C THR A 14 5.04 -7.43 9.33
N PRO A 15 4.25 -6.50 9.87
CA PRO A 15 3.16 -5.88 9.15
C PRO A 15 3.60 -5.38 7.77
N LEU A 16 2.77 -5.55 6.75
CA LEU A 16 3.06 -5.15 5.38
C LEU A 16 1.93 -4.27 4.81
N MET A 17 2.29 -3.18 4.15
CA MET A 17 1.36 -2.38 3.36
C MET A 17 1.66 -2.57 1.87
N GLY A 18 0.67 -3.03 1.11
CA GLY A 18 0.74 -3.18 -0.33
C GLY A 18 -0.08 -2.10 -1.05
N VAL A 19 0.45 -1.60 -2.17
CA VAL A 19 -0.23 -0.63 -3.05
C VAL A 19 -0.20 -1.17 -4.47
N GLN A 20 -1.34 -1.19 -5.15
CA GLN A 20 -1.46 -1.75 -6.50
C GLN A 20 -2.40 -0.91 -7.38
N GLY A 21 -1.98 -0.65 -8.62
CA GLY A 21 -2.88 -0.17 -9.67
C GLY A 21 -3.67 -1.34 -10.26
N GLY A 22 -4.99 -1.21 -10.35
CA GLY A 22 -5.87 -2.25 -10.88
C GLY A 22 -5.64 -2.55 -12.36
N ASN A 23 -5.18 -1.56 -13.12
CA ASN A 23 -4.90 -1.66 -14.55
C ASN A 23 -3.40 -1.65 -14.86
N ASP A 24 -2.53 -2.05 -13.93
CA ASP A 24 -1.09 -2.12 -14.18
C ASP A 24 -0.78 -3.23 -15.22
N PRO A 25 -0.30 -2.86 -16.44
CA PRO A 25 0.01 -3.85 -17.47
C PRO A 25 1.35 -4.56 -17.24
N ARG A 26 2.18 -4.07 -16.31
CA ARG A 26 3.52 -4.61 -16.02
C ARG A 26 3.47 -5.63 -14.90
N VAL A 27 2.74 -5.33 -13.83
CA VAL A 27 2.55 -6.23 -12.68
C VAL A 27 1.07 -6.47 -12.49
N VAL A 28 0.61 -7.65 -12.92
CA VAL A 28 -0.79 -8.03 -12.84
C VAL A 28 -1.22 -8.09 -11.36
N LYS A 29 -2.37 -7.48 -11.05
CA LYS A 29 -2.94 -7.47 -9.69
C LYS A 29 -2.98 -8.85 -9.03
N ALA A 30 -3.24 -9.90 -9.80
CA ALA A 30 -3.28 -11.28 -9.33
C ALA A 30 -1.98 -11.74 -8.64
N GLU A 31 -0.83 -11.16 -8.98
CA GLU A 31 0.44 -11.47 -8.32
C GLU A 31 0.53 -10.84 -6.93
N SER A 32 0.07 -9.59 -6.80
CA SER A 32 -0.05 -8.91 -5.52
C SER A 32 -1.10 -9.58 -4.61
N ASP A 33 -2.21 -10.05 -5.19
CA ASP A 33 -3.26 -10.79 -4.46
C ASP A 33 -2.71 -12.08 -3.83
N GLN A 34 -1.92 -12.86 -4.58
CA GLN A 34 -1.31 -14.10 -4.06
C GLN A 34 -0.45 -13.86 -2.81
N ILE A 35 0.35 -12.78 -2.81
CA ILE A 35 1.20 -12.43 -1.67
C ILE A 35 0.34 -12.00 -0.48
N VAL A 36 -0.65 -11.14 -0.72
CA VAL A 36 -1.55 -10.64 0.33
C VAL A 36 -2.32 -11.78 0.99
N ASP A 37 -2.86 -12.71 0.20
CA ASP A 37 -3.62 -13.85 0.70
C ASP A 37 -2.72 -14.82 1.48
N ALA A 38 -1.51 -15.11 0.98
CA ALA A 38 -0.55 -15.96 1.68
C ALA A 38 -0.11 -15.37 3.04
N LEU A 39 0.07 -14.06 3.12
CA LEU A 39 0.41 -13.37 4.37
C LEU A 39 -0.75 -13.34 5.36
N ARG A 40 -1.97 -13.04 4.88
CA ARG A 40 -3.19 -13.04 5.70
C ARG A 40 -3.51 -14.42 6.26
N ALA A 41 -3.36 -15.48 5.46
CA ALA A 41 -3.54 -16.85 5.90
C ALA A 41 -2.58 -17.25 7.04
N ARG A 42 -1.44 -16.58 7.15
CA ARG A 42 -0.45 -16.76 8.22
C ARG A 42 -0.64 -15.82 9.41
N GLY A 43 -1.67 -14.99 9.40
CA GLY A 43 -1.95 -14.02 10.46
C GLY A 43 -1.02 -12.80 10.47
N VAL A 44 -0.27 -12.55 9.40
CA VAL A 44 0.50 -11.31 9.26
C VAL A 44 -0.47 -10.17 8.94
N GLU A 45 -0.34 -9.03 9.64
CA GLU A 45 -1.14 -7.83 9.35
C GLU A 45 -0.78 -7.30 7.97
N VAL A 46 -1.75 -7.29 7.05
CA VAL A 46 -1.58 -6.76 5.70
C VAL A 46 -2.65 -5.73 5.36
N GLU A 47 -2.20 -4.51 5.14
CA GLU A 47 -3.02 -3.43 4.59
C GLU A 47 -2.82 -3.39 3.07
N TYR A 48 -3.90 -3.42 2.30
CA TYR A 48 -3.80 -3.52 0.84
C TYR A 48 -4.68 -2.48 0.15
N LEU A 49 -4.04 -1.49 -0.48
CA LEU A 49 -4.69 -0.40 -1.20
C LEU A 49 -4.65 -0.68 -2.71
N VAL A 50 -5.82 -0.89 -3.30
CA VAL A 50 -5.95 -1.07 -4.75
C VAL A 50 -6.69 0.12 -5.36
N LYS A 51 -6.07 0.77 -6.34
CA LYS A 51 -6.70 1.85 -7.12
C LYS A 51 -7.08 1.33 -8.50
N GLN A 52 -8.36 1.04 -8.69
CA GLN A 52 -8.88 0.40 -9.91
C GLN A 52 -8.73 1.27 -11.17
N ASN A 53 -8.57 2.58 -11.02
CA ASN A 53 -8.37 3.53 -12.11
C ASN A 53 -6.89 3.88 -12.35
N GLU A 54 -5.95 3.21 -11.68
CA GLU A 54 -4.50 3.43 -11.83
C GLU A 54 -3.80 2.26 -12.51
N GLY A 55 -2.66 2.57 -13.15
CA GLY A 55 -1.76 1.60 -13.76
C GLY A 55 -0.50 1.38 -12.92
N HIS A 56 0.67 1.31 -13.56
CA HIS A 56 1.94 1.04 -12.89
C HIS A 56 2.42 2.14 -11.92
N GLY A 57 1.99 3.37 -12.15
CA GLY A 57 2.20 4.50 -11.26
C GLY A 57 0.88 5.22 -11.09
N PHE A 58 0.74 5.93 -9.96
CA PHE A 58 -0.47 6.71 -9.70
C PHE A 58 -0.34 8.04 -10.43
N VAL A 59 -1.26 8.30 -11.36
CA VAL A 59 -1.32 9.55 -12.12
C VAL A 59 -2.34 10.51 -11.51
N ASN A 60 -3.41 10.00 -10.90
CA ASN A 60 -4.39 10.84 -10.23
C ASN A 60 -3.82 11.39 -8.91
N PRO A 61 -3.80 12.73 -8.72
CA PRO A 61 -3.35 13.35 -7.48
C PRO A 61 -4.10 12.86 -6.24
N ASP A 62 -5.41 12.63 -6.34
CA ASP A 62 -6.23 12.18 -5.20
C ASP A 62 -5.83 10.77 -4.75
N ASN A 63 -5.52 9.88 -5.70
CA ASN A 63 -5.04 8.54 -5.40
C ASN A 63 -3.64 8.57 -4.78
N THR A 64 -2.78 9.47 -5.26
CA THR A 64 -1.45 9.70 -4.69
C THR A 64 -1.54 10.22 -3.25
N ILE A 65 -2.41 11.20 -3.00
CA ILE A 65 -2.65 11.74 -1.65
C ILE A 65 -3.17 10.65 -0.72
N ASP A 66 -4.12 9.84 -1.18
CA ASP A 66 -4.68 8.73 -0.39
C ASP A 66 -3.65 7.65 -0.08
N MET A 67 -2.77 7.33 -1.04
CA MET A 67 -1.63 6.44 -0.83
C MET A 67 -0.72 6.95 0.28
N PHE A 68 -0.32 8.23 0.22
CA PHE A 68 0.55 8.81 1.24
C PHE A 68 -0.11 8.92 2.61
N ARG A 69 -1.41 9.26 2.68
CA ARG A 69 -2.16 9.26 3.94
C ARG A 69 -2.24 7.87 4.56
N THR A 70 -2.43 6.85 3.74
CA THR A 70 -2.46 5.46 4.19
C THR A 70 -1.08 5.01 4.66
N ALA A 71 -0.02 5.37 3.94
CA ALA A 71 1.35 5.11 4.36
C ALA A 71 1.71 5.80 5.68
N ASP A 72 1.36 7.08 5.85
CA ASP A 72 1.59 7.83 7.09
C ASP A 72 0.89 7.17 8.28
N ARG A 73 -0.39 6.81 8.12
CA ARG A 73 -1.16 6.07 9.15
C ARG A 73 -0.50 4.74 9.50
N PHE A 74 -0.12 3.96 8.49
CA PHE A 74 0.46 2.63 8.66
C PHE A 74 1.80 2.71 9.40
N LEU A 75 2.69 3.63 8.97
CA LEU A 75 3.99 3.83 9.61
C LEU A 75 3.82 4.39 11.03
N ALA A 76 2.92 5.34 11.25
CA ALA A 76 2.62 5.86 12.60
C ALA A 76 2.19 4.74 13.55
N ARG A 77 1.31 3.83 13.08
CA ARG A 77 0.83 2.69 13.87
C ARG A 77 1.95 1.73 14.28
N HIS A 78 2.87 1.44 13.37
CA HIS A 78 3.85 0.36 13.54
C HIS A 78 5.25 0.82 13.97
N LEU A 79 5.58 2.10 13.81
CA LEU A 79 6.88 2.68 14.19
C LEU A 79 6.79 3.73 15.30
N GLY A 80 5.58 4.00 15.83
CA GLY A 80 5.39 4.95 16.94
C GLY A 80 5.47 6.43 16.54
N GLY A 81 5.35 6.73 15.25
CA GLY A 81 5.26 8.11 14.75
C GLY A 81 3.93 8.77 15.17
N GLN A 82 3.97 10.06 15.50
CA GLN A 82 2.74 10.83 15.69
C GLN A 82 2.09 11.03 14.33
N GLN A 83 0.79 10.73 14.20
CA GLN A 83 0.05 11.08 12.99
C GLN A 83 0.11 12.60 12.82
N THR A 84 0.67 13.07 11.71
CA THR A 84 0.59 14.49 11.40
C THR A 84 -0.84 14.77 10.95
N ALA A 85 -1.71 15.12 11.90
CA ALA A 85 -3.00 15.71 11.59
C ALA A 85 -2.72 16.91 10.67
N GLY A 86 -3.15 16.81 9.41
CA GLY A 86 -2.66 17.62 8.31
C GLY A 86 -2.37 19.06 8.71
N SER A 87 -1.11 19.47 8.59
CA SER A 87 -0.72 20.85 8.78
C SER A 87 -1.51 21.69 7.77
N VAL A 88 -2.57 22.34 8.25
CA VAL A 88 -3.19 23.47 7.55
C VAL A 88 -2.08 24.46 7.30
N CYS A 89 -1.78 24.75 6.03
CA CYS A 89 -0.88 25.85 5.70
C CYS A 89 -1.45 27.13 6.34
N PRO A 90 -0.75 27.76 7.31
CA PRO A 90 -1.20 29.02 7.85
C PRO A 90 -0.95 30.09 6.78
N GLY A 91 -1.97 30.43 6.00
CA GLY A 91 -1.85 31.50 5.00
C GLY A 91 -2.80 31.47 3.80
N ARG A 92 -3.76 30.55 3.69
CA ARG A 92 -4.78 30.62 2.63
C ARG A 92 -6.15 30.96 3.23
N THR A 93 -6.38 32.25 3.41
CA THR A 93 -7.73 32.84 3.59
C THR A 93 -8.47 32.75 2.24
N PRO A 94 -9.82 32.61 2.23
CA PRO A 94 -10.61 32.44 1.00
C PRO A 94 -10.49 33.60 0.01
#